data_AF-A0A7I8VVL6-F1
#
_entry.id   AF-A0A7I8VVL6-F1
#
_cell.length_a   1.000
_cell.length_b   1.000
_cell.length_c   1.000
_cell.angle_alpha   90.00
_cell.angle_beta   90.00
_cell.angle_gamma   90.00
#
_symmetry.space_group_name_H-M   'P 1'
#
loop_
_entity.id
_entity.type
_entity.pdbx_description
1 polymer ?
#
loop_
_entity_poly.entity_id
_entity_poly.type
_entity_poly.pdbx_seq_one_letter_code
_entity_poly.pdbx_strand_id
1 'polypeptide(L)'
;MTTLLAVRACLSQAYRTVTPSSRNLLRERIPQIRSQRHWQSQARTPLKRKILTPKVETSRGADAAFGLGKGVVAGASALGIGALCFYGLGLSSEAGTADKAAVWPEYVRERVKSTYMYFGSGIGITAASAYAISRSAPLMRLVSRTGWVSLLVSMAAVLGTGAVARSIPYKGEFGAKQVAWMVHVATMGAIVAPLTLLGGPIMLRAASYTAGIVGGLSTLAMCAPSDKFLNMGGPLAMGLGVVFMSSIGSMFLPPTSVFGAGLYSITVYGGLVLFGLFLLYDTQKIVKRAEDYPAIYGFKGEHGYDPINNSISIYLDTMNIFIRLAMIFAGGGNKRR
;
A
#
# COMPACT_ATOMS: atom_id res chain seq x y z
N MET A 1 6.58 5.36 -3.40
CA MET A 1 6.23 6.58 -4.17
C MET A 1 4.71 6.70 -4.28
N THR A 2 4.04 5.74 -4.90
CA THR A 2 2.58 5.54 -4.89
C THR A 2 1.99 5.46 -3.47
N THR A 3 2.66 4.74 -2.56
CA THR A 3 2.34 4.65 -1.13
C THR A 3 2.16 6.02 -0.46
N LEU A 4 3.11 6.93 -0.67
CA LEU A 4 3.13 8.27 -0.09
C LEU A 4 2.02 9.17 -0.63
N LEU A 5 1.83 9.12 -1.94
CA LEU A 5 0.80 9.89 -2.65
C LEU A 5 -0.59 9.38 -2.29
N ALA A 6 -0.76 8.07 -2.16
CA ALA A 6 -1.98 7.41 -1.72
C ALA A 6 -2.34 7.75 -0.26
N VAL A 7 -1.40 7.59 0.68
CA VAL A 7 -1.61 7.97 2.09
C VAL A 7 -2.00 9.45 2.18
N ARG A 8 -1.37 10.32 1.40
CA ARG A 8 -1.66 11.77 1.45
C ARG A 8 -2.92 12.16 0.71
N ALA A 9 -3.27 11.50 -0.40
CA ALA A 9 -4.59 11.63 -1.02
C ALA A 9 -5.67 11.25 0.01
N CYS A 10 -5.49 10.13 0.70
CA CYS A 10 -6.37 9.69 1.78
C CYS A 10 -6.44 10.71 2.93
N LEU A 11 -5.31 11.20 3.46
CA LEU A 11 -5.28 12.19 4.53
C LEU A 11 -5.88 13.52 4.09
N SER A 12 -5.57 14.00 2.88
CA SER A 12 -6.12 15.25 2.34
C SER A 12 -7.62 15.16 2.07
N GLN A 13 -8.13 13.97 1.76
CA GLN A 13 -9.55 13.71 1.52
C GLN A 13 -10.30 13.46 2.83
N ALA A 14 -9.74 12.70 3.77
CA ALA A 14 -10.25 12.54 5.14
C ALA A 14 -10.32 13.89 5.86
N TYR A 15 -9.32 14.76 5.70
CA TYR A 15 -9.35 16.11 6.26
C TYR A 15 -10.39 17.04 5.59
N ARG A 16 -10.83 16.71 4.36
CA ARG A 16 -11.87 17.45 3.62
C ARG A 16 -13.29 16.89 3.82
N THR A 17 -13.44 15.61 4.19
CA THR A 17 -14.73 14.95 4.44
C THR A 17 -15.11 14.90 5.92
N VAL A 18 -14.20 15.19 6.84
CA VAL A 18 -14.53 15.36 8.25
C VAL A 18 -15.37 16.62 8.42
N THR A 19 -16.65 16.38 8.74
CA THR A 19 -17.63 17.38 9.16
C THR A 19 -17.08 18.21 10.34
N PRO A 20 -17.49 19.49 10.46
CA PRO A 20 -16.99 20.43 11.48
C PRO A 20 -17.24 19.98 12.92
N SER A 21 -18.00 18.91 13.16
CA SER A 21 -18.30 18.34 14.47
C SER A 21 -17.06 17.82 15.21
N SER A 22 -16.03 17.34 14.50
CA SER A 22 -14.80 16.85 15.15
C SER A 22 -13.80 17.94 15.53
N ARG A 23 -14.04 19.20 15.14
CA ARG A 23 -13.23 20.36 15.60
C ARG A 23 -13.50 20.70 17.07
N ASN A 24 -14.63 20.27 17.62
CA ASN A 24 -15.02 20.59 18.99
C ASN A 24 -14.34 19.70 20.04
N LEU A 25 -13.90 18.50 19.68
CA LEU A 25 -13.20 17.60 20.61
C LEU A 25 -11.76 18.03 20.94
N LEU A 26 -11.20 18.99 20.20
CA LEU A 26 -9.90 19.62 20.49
C LEU A 26 -10.05 21.03 21.09
N ARG A 27 -11.29 21.49 21.34
CA ARG A 27 -11.60 22.87 21.77
C ARG A 27 -12.38 22.94 23.09
N GLU A 28 -12.37 21.90 23.92
CA GLU A 28 -12.91 21.98 25.29
C GLU A 28 -11.79 21.88 26.33
N ARG A 29 -11.08 22.99 26.53
CA ARG A 29 -10.53 23.35 27.85
C ARG A 29 -10.15 24.83 27.94
N ILE A 30 -11.12 25.74 27.72
CA ILE A 30 -11.03 27.14 28.13
C ILE A 30 -12.44 27.55 28.62
N PRO A 31 -12.65 27.85 29.91
CA PRO A 31 -13.94 28.34 30.37
C PRO A 31 -14.02 29.85 30.13
N GLN A 32 -14.97 30.31 29.31
CA GLN A 32 -15.38 31.72 29.32
C GLN A 32 -16.91 31.85 29.25
N ILE A 33 -17.47 32.15 30.43
CA ILE A 33 -18.39 33.26 30.74
C ILE A 33 -19.59 33.47 29.78
N ARG A 34 -20.76 33.01 30.25
CA ARG A 34 -22.04 33.75 30.41
C ARG A 34 -22.37 34.88 29.40
N SER A 35 -23.43 34.67 28.62
CA SER A 35 -24.68 35.48 28.56
C SER A 35 -25.24 35.69 27.13
N GLN A 36 -26.56 35.46 27.01
CA GLN A 36 -27.57 36.12 26.14
C GLN A 36 -27.33 36.09 24.60
N ARG A 37 -28.34 36.03 23.72
CA ARG A 37 -29.76 36.36 23.77
C ARG A 37 -30.44 35.74 22.53
N HIS A 38 -31.70 35.34 22.67
CA HIS A 38 -32.66 35.08 21.59
C HIS A 38 -32.64 36.18 20.51
N TRP A 39 -32.62 35.80 19.21
CA TRP A 39 -33.25 36.55 18.13
C TRP A 39 -33.60 35.65 16.92
N GLN A 40 -34.91 35.62 16.62
CA GLN A 40 -35.55 35.48 15.31
C GLN A 40 -35.55 34.15 14.56
N SER A 41 -36.59 33.38 14.86
CA SER A 41 -37.40 32.69 13.85
C SER A 41 -38.24 33.70 13.05
N GLN A 42 -38.47 33.39 11.76
CA GLN A 42 -39.36 34.02 10.77
C GLN A 42 -38.70 34.95 9.72
N ALA A 43 -38.52 34.42 8.50
CA ALA A 43 -39.12 34.98 7.28
C ALA A 43 -38.72 34.19 6.01
N ARG A 44 -39.73 33.87 5.20
CA ARG A 44 -39.73 33.75 3.71
C ARG A 44 -39.45 32.38 3.04
N THR A 45 -40.58 31.69 2.80
CA THR A 45 -41.10 31.11 1.54
C THR A 45 -40.18 30.47 0.47
N PRO A 46 -40.64 29.37 -0.18
CA PRO A 46 -39.81 28.50 -0.99
C PRO A 46 -39.72 28.98 -2.45
N LEU A 47 -38.63 29.65 -2.81
CA LEU A 47 -38.32 29.87 -4.22
C LEU A 47 -37.66 28.59 -4.77
N LYS A 48 -38.43 27.81 -5.55
CA LYS A 48 -37.92 26.75 -6.43
C LYS A 48 -36.90 27.34 -7.39
N ARG A 49 -35.64 27.41 -6.98
CA ARG A 49 -34.52 27.59 -7.88
C ARG A 49 -34.18 26.22 -8.44
N LYS A 50 -34.72 25.90 -9.63
CA LYS A 50 -34.05 24.96 -10.55
C LYS A 50 -32.70 25.57 -10.91
N ILE A 51 -31.74 25.54 -9.98
CA ILE A 51 -30.35 25.46 -10.36
C ILE A 51 -30.23 24.02 -10.85
N LEU A 52 -30.14 23.84 -12.16
CA LEU A 52 -29.58 22.61 -12.72
C LEU A 52 -28.28 22.37 -11.96
N THR A 53 -28.28 21.43 -11.03
CA THR A 53 -27.11 21.05 -10.27
C THR A 53 -26.22 20.25 -11.21
N PRO A 54 -25.08 20.77 -11.71
CA PRO A 54 -24.10 19.92 -12.40
C PRO A 54 -23.53 18.83 -11.45
N LYS A 55 -23.84 18.93 -10.16
CA LYS A 55 -23.44 18.02 -9.08
C LYS A 55 -23.99 16.60 -9.21
N VAL A 56 -25.14 16.41 -9.88
CA VAL A 56 -25.79 15.08 -10.04
C VAL A 56 -25.16 14.29 -11.20
N GLU A 57 -24.76 14.96 -12.27
CA GLU A 57 -24.06 14.31 -13.39
C GLU A 57 -22.60 14.01 -13.05
N THR A 58 -21.91 14.92 -12.37
CA THR A 58 -20.55 14.69 -11.86
C THR A 58 -20.49 13.58 -10.81
N SER A 59 -21.52 13.43 -9.95
CA SER A 59 -21.58 12.31 -9.00
C SER A 59 -21.81 10.96 -9.68
N ARG A 60 -22.65 10.91 -10.74
CA ARG A 60 -22.88 9.67 -11.51
C ARG A 60 -21.62 9.16 -12.19
N GLY A 61 -20.86 10.04 -12.84
CA GLY A 61 -19.60 9.65 -13.48
C GLY A 61 -18.51 9.24 -12.48
N ALA A 62 -18.44 9.89 -11.31
CA ALA A 62 -17.52 9.48 -10.25
C ALA A 62 -17.88 8.11 -9.66
N ASP A 63 -19.17 7.85 -9.42
CA ASP A 63 -19.65 6.55 -8.94
C ASP A 63 -19.40 5.42 -9.97
N ALA A 64 -19.55 5.71 -11.26
CA ALA A 64 -19.20 4.77 -12.33
C ALA A 64 -17.70 4.42 -12.33
N ALA A 65 -16.82 5.39 -12.14
CA ALA A 65 -15.36 5.15 -12.07
C ALA A 65 -14.98 4.27 -10.88
N PHE A 66 -15.62 4.44 -9.71
CA PHE A 66 -15.42 3.56 -8.56
C PHE A 66 -16.04 2.18 -8.75
N GLY A 67 -17.20 2.10 -9.40
CA GLY A 67 -17.85 0.83 -9.76
C GLY A 67 -16.98 0.00 -10.70
N LEU A 68 -16.42 0.63 -11.73
CA LEU A 68 -15.46 0.00 -12.64
C LEU A 68 -14.22 -0.50 -11.89
N GLY A 69 -13.63 0.32 -11.03
CA GLY A 69 -12.45 -0.08 -10.23
C GLY A 69 -12.72 -1.29 -9.35
N LYS A 70 -13.88 -1.35 -8.69
CA LYS A 70 -14.30 -2.53 -7.92
C LYS A 70 -14.51 -3.75 -8.81
N GLY A 71 -15.11 -3.58 -9.98
CA GLY A 71 -15.28 -4.64 -10.97
C GLY A 71 -13.94 -5.23 -11.44
N VAL A 72 -12.95 -4.36 -11.70
CA VAL A 72 -11.59 -4.78 -12.05
C VAL A 72 -10.94 -5.61 -10.95
N VAL A 73 -11.04 -5.17 -9.68
CA VAL A 73 -10.50 -5.94 -8.55
C VAL A 73 -11.23 -7.26 -8.36
N ALA A 74 -12.55 -7.30 -8.52
CA ALA A 74 -13.34 -8.53 -8.43
C ALA A 74 -12.95 -9.52 -9.55
N GLY A 75 -12.83 -9.04 -10.79
CA GLY A 75 -12.37 -9.86 -11.92
C GLY A 75 -10.95 -10.38 -11.71
N ALA A 76 -10.02 -9.52 -11.29
CA ALA A 76 -8.64 -9.93 -10.99
C ALA A 76 -8.58 -10.97 -9.86
N SER A 77 -9.44 -10.83 -8.83
CA SER A 77 -9.51 -11.80 -7.73
C SER A 77 -10.07 -13.14 -8.20
N ALA A 78 -11.12 -13.14 -9.04
CA ALA A 78 -11.67 -14.36 -9.62
C ALA A 78 -10.63 -15.08 -10.50
N LEU A 79 -9.89 -14.33 -11.32
CA LEU A 79 -8.78 -14.88 -12.11
C LEU A 79 -7.66 -15.43 -11.24
N GLY A 80 -7.28 -14.71 -10.17
CA GLY A 80 -6.23 -15.16 -9.24
C GLY A 80 -6.61 -16.43 -8.50
N ILE A 81 -7.85 -16.54 -8.01
CA ILE A 81 -8.36 -17.76 -7.37
C ILE A 81 -8.46 -18.90 -8.40
N GLY A 82 -8.99 -18.63 -9.58
CA GLY A 82 -9.06 -19.63 -10.66
C GLY A 82 -7.69 -20.16 -11.05
N ALA A 83 -6.70 -19.28 -11.19
CA ALA A 83 -5.31 -19.66 -11.43
C ALA A 83 -4.73 -20.47 -10.25
N LEU A 84 -5.02 -20.10 -9.00
CA LEU A 84 -4.53 -20.82 -7.83
C LEU A 84 -5.12 -22.23 -7.78
N CYS A 85 -6.40 -22.38 -8.05
CA CYS A 85 -7.03 -23.71 -8.15
C CYS A 85 -6.44 -24.50 -9.33
N PHE A 86 -6.24 -23.88 -10.49
CA PHE A 86 -5.70 -24.55 -11.67
C PHE A 86 -4.27 -25.06 -11.46
N TYR A 87 -3.37 -24.19 -11.01
CA TYR A 87 -1.97 -24.55 -10.77
C TYR A 87 -1.80 -25.37 -9.47
N GLY A 88 -2.54 -25.04 -8.41
CA GLY A 88 -2.45 -25.74 -7.12
C GLY A 88 -2.99 -27.17 -7.15
N LEU A 89 -3.96 -27.48 -8.02
CA LEU A 89 -4.44 -28.85 -8.25
C LEU A 89 -3.58 -29.62 -9.26
N GLY A 90 -2.47 -29.05 -9.76
CA GLY A 90 -1.58 -29.73 -10.70
C GLY A 90 -2.20 -29.98 -12.08
N LEU A 91 -3.21 -29.20 -12.48
CA LEU A 91 -3.85 -29.33 -13.80
C LEU A 91 -2.98 -28.77 -14.94
N SER A 92 -1.87 -28.11 -14.61
CA SER A 92 -0.86 -27.70 -15.59
C SER A 92 0.10 -28.83 -15.93
N SER A 93 0.40 -29.00 -17.22
CA SER A 93 1.42 -29.93 -17.72
C SER A 93 2.87 -29.53 -17.39
N GLU A 94 3.06 -28.38 -16.73
CA GLU A 94 4.35 -27.78 -16.41
C GLU A 94 4.52 -27.78 -14.89
N ALA A 95 5.65 -28.31 -14.40
CA ALA A 95 5.92 -28.47 -12.97
C ALA A 95 5.99 -27.12 -12.26
N GLY A 96 5.23 -26.97 -11.18
CA GLY A 96 5.18 -25.77 -10.38
C GLY A 96 6.48 -25.54 -9.61
N THR A 97 6.68 -24.31 -9.14
CA THR A 97 7.81 -23.96 -8.26
C THR A 97 7.76 -24.77 -6.94
N ALA A 98 6.57 -25.14 -6.48
CA ALA A 98 6.32 -25.98 -5.32
C ALA A 98 6.75 -27.44 -5.53
N ASP A 99 6.57 -27.98 -6.74
CA ASP A 99 7.01 -29.34 -7.09
C ASP A 99 8.55 -29.41 -7.12
N LYS A 100 9.19 -28.35 -7.64
CA LYS A 100 10.65 -28.17 -7.58
C LYS A 100 11.15 -27.99 -6.14
N ALA A 101 10.34 -27.35 -5.29
CA ALA A 101 10.68 -27.10 -3.90
C ALA A 101 10.83 -28.36 -3.05
N ALA A 102 10.16 -29.46 -3.42
CA ALA A 102 10.32 -30.75 -2.75
C ALA A 102 11.75 -31.32 -2.88
N VAL A 103 12.48 -30.94 -3.94
CA VAL A 103 13.84 -31.42 -4.24
C VAL A 103 14.90 -30.32 -4.01
N TRP A 104 14.52 -29.20 -3.41
CA TRP A 104 15.47 -28.10 -3.19
C TRP A 104 16.60 -28.48 -2.23
N PRO A 105 17.85 -28.18 -2.59
CA PRO A 105 18.96 -28.21 -1.64
C PRO A 105 18.72 -27.26 -0.45
N GLU A 106 19.26 -27.61 0.72
CA GLU A 106 19.04 -26.84 1.96
C GLU A 106 19.42 -25.36 1.84
N TYR A 107 20.44 -25.01 1.04
CA TYR A 107 20.85 -23.62 0.86
C TYR A 107 19.77 -22.76 0.16
N VAL A 108 18.98 -23.33 -0.76
CA VAL A 108 17.90 -22.60 -1.45
C VAL A 108 16.79 -22.28 -0.45
N ARG A 109 16.43 -23.29 0.35
CA ARG A 109 15.42 -23.17 1.40
C ARG A 109 15.82 -22.13 2.44
N GLU A 110 17.09 -22.11 2.85
CA GLU A 110 17.62 -21.14 3.81
C GLU A 110 17.62 -19.70 3.25
N ARG A 111 17.95 -19.51 1.97
CA ARG A 111 17.90 -18.21 1.28
C ARG A 111 16.47 -17.65 1.17
N VAL A 112 15.51 -18.49 0.82
CA VAL A 112 14.09 -18.09 0.79
C VAL A 112 13.59 -17.78 2.21
N LYS A 113 13.88 -18.67 3.18
CA LYS A 113 13.50 -18.48 4.58
C LYS A 113 14.06 -17.18 5.17
N SER A 114 15.34 -16.91 4.98
CA SER A 114 15.98 -15.67 5.46
C SER A 114 15.35 -14.42 4.85
N THR A 115 15.03 -14.44 3.55
CA THR A 115 14.32 -13.35 2.87
C THR A 115 12.95 -13.09 3.50
N TYR A 116 12.16 -14.14 3.76
CA TYR A 116 10.85 -14.01 4.42
C TYR A 116 10.96 -13.60 5.90
N MET A 117 12.03 -13.97 6.60
CA MET A 117 12.30 -13.49 7.97
C MET A 117 12.59 -11.99 8.00
N TYR A 118 13.40 -11.47 7.06
CA TYR A 118 13.59 -10.02 6.91
C TYR A 118 12.30 -9.32 6.51
N PHE A 119 11.53 -9.89 5.58
CA PHE A 119 10.21 -9.34 5.23
C PHE A 119 9.27 -9.24 6.44
N GLY A 120 9.09 -10.33 7.20
CA GLY A 120 8.20 -10.37 8.36
C GLY A 120 8.66 -9.46 9.50
N SER A 121 9.96 -9.45 9.80
CA SER A 121 10.52 -8.52 10.79
C SER A 121 10.37 -7.06 10.34
N GLY A 122 10.48 -6.78 9.03
CA GLY A 122 10.24 -5.45 8.47
C GLY A 122 8.82 -4.95 8.69
N ILE A 123 7.82 -5.83 8.53
CA ILE A 123 6.42 -5.53 8.89
C ILE A 123 6.31 -5.22 10.38
N GLY A 124 6.92 -6.03 11.24
CA GLY A 124 6.93 -5.82 12.69
C GLY A 124 7.51 -4.47 13.09
N ILE A 125 8.69 -4.11 12.55
CA ILE A 125 9.34 -2.82 12.80
C ILE A 125 8.50 -1.65 12.26
N THR A 126 7.88 -1.82 11.09
CA THR A 126 6.99 -0.80 10.51
C THR A 126 5.79 -0.54 11.43
N ALA A 127 5.16 -1.60 11.93
CA ALA A 127 4.04 -1.50 12.86
C ALA A 127 4.44 -0.87 14.20
N ALA A 128 5.59 -1.28 14.76
CA ALA A 128 6.14 -0.71 15.99
C ALA A 128 6.47 0.79 15.82
N SER A 129 7.08 1.18 14.70
CA SER A 129 7.37 2.58 14.35
C SER A 129 6.09 3.41 14.23
N ALA A 130 5.10 2.91 13.48
CA ALA A 130 3.81 3.58 13.33
C ALA A 130 3.09 3.75 14.67
N TYR A 131 3.13 2.72 15.53
CA TYR A 131 2.57 2.77 16.87
C TYR A 131 3.30 3.79 17.75
N ALA A 132 4.63 3.78 17.78
CA ALA A 132 5.43 4.73 18.55
C ALA A 132 5.13 6.19 18.15
N ILE A 133 5.03 6.46 16.85
CA ILE A 133 4.68 7.80 16.34
C ILE A 133 3.25 8.16 16.72
N SER A 134 2.30 7.21 16.66
CA SER A 134 0.90 7.44 17.04
C SER A 134 0.72 7.88 18.50
N ARG A 135 1.64 7.48 19.39
CA ARG A 135 1.62 7.86 20.81
C ARG A 135 2.19 9.26 21.08
N SER A 136 2.87 9.86 20.10
CA SER A 136 3.54 11.15 20.26
C SER A 136 2.89 12.25 19.41
N ALA A 137 2.19 13.17 20.06
CA ALA A 137 1.55 14.32 19.41
C ALA A 137 2.50 15.15 18.53
N PRO A 138 3.76 15.47 18.93
CA PRO A 138 4.64 16.26 18.08
C PRO A 138 5.06 15.52 16.80
N LEU A 139 5.39 14.22 16.88
CA LEU A 139 5.75 13.44 15.69
C LEU A 139 4.53 13.23 14.79
N MET A 140 3.37 12.91 15.36
CA MET A 140 2.12 12.76 14.60
C MET A 140 1.77 14.05 13.84
N ARG A 141 1.92 15.22 14.47
CA ARG A 141 1.74 16.52 13.78
C ARG A 141 2.74 16.70 12.65
N LEU A 142 4.01 16.32 12.85
CA LEU A 142 5.04 16.43 11.84
C LEU A 142 4.73 15.55 10.61
N VAL A 143 4.42 14.26 10.82
CA VAL A 143 4.15 13.32 9.71
C VAL A 143 2.80 13.57 9.03
N SER A 144 1.84 14.19 9.73
CA SER A 144 0.53 14.55 9.19
C SER A 144 0.51 15.89 8.44
N ARG A 145 1.63 16.65 8.42
CA ARG A 145 1.68 17.93 7.70
C ARG A 145 1.43 17.72 6.21
N THR A 146 0.37 18.34 5.71
CA THR A 146 0.02 18.34 4.29
C THR A 146 0.66 19.55 3.60
N GLY A 147 1.42 19.31 2.54
CA GLY A 147 2.12 20.35 1.77
C GLY A 147 3.13 19.79 0.76
N TRP A 148 3.53 20.61 -0.22
CA TRP A 148 4.51 20.24 -1.24
C TRP A 148 5.89 19.91 -0.65
N VAL A 149 6.34 20.73 0.31
CA VAL A 149 7.61 20.49 1.00
C VAL A 149 7.59 19.17 1.75
N SER A 150 6.52 18.92 2.53
CA SER A 150 6.43 17.66 3.25
C SER A 150 6.36 16.47 2.28
N LEU A 151 5.80 16.64 1.08
CA LEU A 151 5.71 15.59 0.06
C LEU A 151 7.10 15.23 -0.43
N LEU A 152 7.86 16.22 -0.90
CA LEU A 152 9.22 16.04 -1.39
C LEU A 152 10.13 15.47 -0.31
N VAL A 153 10.05 15.97 0.92
CA VAL A 153 10.82 15.45 2.07
C VAL A 153 10.51 13.97 2.32
N SER A 154 9.23 13.61 2.39
CA SER A 154 8.84 12.21 2.61
C SER A 154 9.23 11.29 1.44
N MET A 155 9.21 11.82 0.22
CA MET A 155 9.65 11.10 -0.98
C MET A 155 11.16 10.84 -0.94
N ALA A 156 11.94 11.89 -0.68
CA ALA A 156 13.38 11.81 -0.54
C ALA A 156 13.77 10.88 0.61
N ALA A 157 13.03 10.88 1.73
CA ALA A 157 13.27 9.97 2.84
C ALA A 157 13.10 8.50 2.44
N VAL A 158 12.00 8.11 1.77
CA VAL A 158 11.79 6.71 1.34
C VAL A 158 12.80 6.30 0.27
N LEU A 159 13.00 7.14 -0.74
CA LEU A 159 13.91 6.84 -1.84
C LEU A 159 15.35 6.79 -1.36
N GLY A 160 15.77 7.75 -0.55
CA GLY A 160 17.12 7.83 0.02
C GLY A 160 17.41 6.67 0.95
N THR A 161 16.56 6.42 1.95
CA THR A 161 16.75 5.29 2.87
C THR A 161 16.72 3.94 2.14
N GLY A 162 15.85 3.80 1.14
CA GLY A 162 15.78 2.60 0.31
C GLY A 162 17.02 2.42 -0.56
N ALA A 163 17.50 3.47 -1.22
CA ALA A 163 18.73 3.44 -2.02
C ALA A 163 19.94 3.09 -1.15
N VAL A 164 20.07 3.69 0.03
CA VAL A 164 21.13 3.37 0.99
C VAL A 164 21.05 1.90 1.41
N ALA A 165 19.87 1.43 1.84
CA ALA A 165 19.68 0.04 2.22
C ALA A 165 20.02 -0.96 1.10
N ARG A 166 19.81 -0.59 -0.17
CA ARG A 166 20.16 -1.44 -1.32
C ARG A 166 21.62 -1.36 -1.73
N SER A 167 22.26 -0.21 -1.55
CA SER A 167 23.66 0.04 -1.94
C SER A 167 24.69 -0.70 -1.08
N ILE A 168 24.36 -0.95 0.19
CA ILE A 168 25.29 -1.63 1.11
C ILE A 168 25.33 -3.14 0.77
N PRO A 169 26.51 -3.76 0.63
CA PRO A 169 26.62 -5.20 0.40
C PRO A 169 26.23 -6.01 1.64
N TYR A 170 25.60 -7.16 1.43
CA TYR A 170 25.21 -8.07 2.52
C TYR A 170 26.42 -8.91 2.98
N LYS A 171 26.73 -8.87 4.29
CA LYS A 171 27.89 -9.57 4.88
C LYS A 171 27.51 -10.74 5.80
N GLY A 172 26.24 -11.15 5.85
CA GLY A 172 25.77 -12.26 6.71
C GLY A 172 25.60 -11.89 8.19
N GLU A 173 26.48 -11.05 8.73
CA GLU A 173 26.45 -10.60 10.13
C GLU A 173 25.60 -9.33 10.31
N PHE A 174 25.15 -9.08 11.54
CA PHE A 174 24.47 -7.83 11.89
C PHE A 174 25.43 -6.66 11.70
N GLY A 175 25.09 -5.73 10.81
CA GLY A 175 25.93 -4.59 10.49
C GLY A 175 25.16 -3.47 9.80
N ALA A 176 25.91 -2.66 9.04
CA ALA A 176 25.38 -1.45 8.40
C ALA A 176 24.16 -1.74 7.49
N LYS A 177 24.10 -2.91 6.85
CA LYS A 177 22.98 -3.31 5.98
C LYS A 177 21.68 -3.44 6.75
N GLN A 178 21.70 -4.16 7.88
CA GLN A 178 20.52 -4.38 8.73
C GLN A 178 20.06 -3.06 9.33
N VAL A 179 20.98 -2.21 9.80
CA VAL A 179 20.63 -0.88 10.32
C VAL A 179 19.99 -0.01 9.23
N ALA A 180 20.58 0.05 8.03
CA ALA A 180 20.02 0.82 6.92
C ALA A 180 18.63 0.30 6.51
N TRP A 181 18.45 -1.02 6.48
CA TRP A 181 17.15 -1.65 6.24
C TRP A 181 16.14 -1.33 7.35
N MET A 182 16.53 -1.42 8.62
CA MET A 182 15.70 -1.04 9.78
C MET A 182 15.26 0.43 9.69
N VAL A 183 16.17 1.33 9.33
CA VAL A 183 15.87 2.75 9.12
C VAL A 183 14.86 2.91 7.97
N HIS A 184 15.01 2.17 6.88
CA HIS A 184 14.08 2.22 5.76
C HIS A 184 12.66 1.77 6.15
N VAL A 185 12.52 0.62 6.81
CA VAL A 185 11.21 0.11 7.24
C VAL A 185 10.60 0.95 8.37
N ALA A 186 11.42 1.53 9.25
CA ALA A 186 10.96 2.48 10.26
C ALA A 186 10.45 3.79 9.64
N THR A 187 11.13 4.29 8.60
CA THR A 187 10.71 5.47 7.82
C THR A 187 9.37 5.22 7.14
N MET A 188 9.16 4.02 6.59
CA MET A 188 7.86 3.61 6.05
C MET A 188 6.77 3.56 7.12
N GLY A 189 7.11 3.11 8.34
CA GLY A 189 6.21 3.18 9.51
C GLY A 189 5.80 4.61 9.84
N ALA A 190 6.72 5.57 9.77
CA ALA A 190 6.42 6.98 9.97
C ALA A 190 5.45 7.56 8.94
N ILE A 191 5.56 7.11 7.70
CA ILE A 191 4.68 7.53 6.59
C ILE A 191 3.29 6.95 6.73
N VAL A 192 3.19 5.73 7.24
CA VAL A 192 1.92 5.04 7.46
C VAL A 192 1.26 5.46 8.78
N ALA A 193 2.02 6.03 9.73
CA ALA A 193 1.52 6.42 11.04
C ALA A 193 0.21 7.25 11.01
N PRO A 194 0.02 8.25 10.12
CA PRO A 194 -1.25 8.98 10.05
C PRO A 194 -2.47 8.11 9.72
N LEU A 195 -2.29 6.95 9.07
CA LEU A 195 -3.38 6.00 8.82
C LEU A 195 -3.94 5.40 10.12
N THR A 196 -3.16 5.42 11.22
CA THR A 196 -3.68 5.00 12.53
C THR A 196 -4.86 5.87 13.01
N LEU A 197 -5.00 7.10 12.49
CA LEU A 197 -6.13 7.98 12.77
C LEU A 197 -7.46 7.48 12.16
N LEU A 198 -7.40 6.56 11.19
CA LEU A 198 -8.60 5.91 10.63
C LEU A 198 -9.28 4.98 11.63
N GLY A 199 -8.58 4.60 12.70
CA GLY A 199 -9.08 3.75 13.77
C GLY A 199 -8.61 2.30 13.68
N GLY A 200 -8.43 1.69 14.85
CA GLY A 200 -7.95 0.31 15.00
C GLY A 200 -8.74 -0.74 14.19
N PRO A 201 -10.08 -0.73 14.19
CA PRO A 201 -10.86 -1.74 13.45
C PRO A 201 -10.63 -1.71 11.93
N ILE A 202 -10.47 -0.53 11.33
CA ILE A 202 -10.20 -0.40 9.90
C ILE A 202 -8.78 -0.89 9.59
N MET A 203 -7.81 -0.55 10.45
CA MET A 203 -6.42 -1.00 10.29
C MET A 203 -6.28 -2.51 10.43
N LEU A 204 -6.95 -3.14 11.42
CA LEU A 204 -6.92 -4.58 11.61
C LEU A 204 -7.55 -5.32 10.43
N ARG A 205 -8.65 -4.82 9.88
CA ARG A 205 -9.25 -5.36 8.65
C ARG A 205 -8.31 -5.19 7.46
N ALA A 206 -7.76 -3.99 7.24
CA ALA A 206 -6.80 -3.78 6.17
C ALA A 206 -5.60 -4.74 6.27
N ALA A 207 -5.07 -4.93 7.48
CA ALA A 207 -3.96 -5.84 7.75
C ALA A 207 -4.33 -7.31 7.49
N SER A 208 -5.49 -7.78 7.98
CA SER A 208 -5.91 -9.18 7.81
C SER A 208 -6.17 -9.52 6.34
N TYR A 209 -6.82 -8.62 5.59
CA TYR A 209 -7.04 -8.80 4.15
C TYR A 209 -5.71 -8.74 3.38
N THR A 210 -4.79 -7.86 3.78
CA THR A 210 -3.44 -7.81 3.17
C THR A 210 -2.71 -9.12 3.41
N ALA A 211 -2.73 -9.66 4.64
CA ALA A 211 -2.10 -10.94 4.95
C ALA A 211 -2.68 -12.09 4.11
N GLY A 212 -4.02 -12.11 3.93
CA GLY A 212 -4.67 -13.07 3.03
C GLY A 212 -4.26 -12.94 1.57
N ILE A 213 -4.17 -11.71 1.04
CA ILE A 213 -3.73 -11.45 -0.34
C ILE A 213 -2.26 -11.84 -0.52
N VAL A 214 -1.38 -11.39 0.36
CA VAL A 214 0.06 -11.69 0.33
C VAL A 214 0.30 -13.19 0.42
N GLY A 215 -0.36 -13.88 1.35
CA GLY A 215 -0.27 -15.32 1.50
C GLY A 215 -0.81 -16.06 0.27
N GLY A 216 -2.02 -15.74 -0.17
CA GLY A 216 -2.65 -16.40 -1.32
C GLY A 216 -1.89 -16.21 -2.63
N LEU A 217 -1.40 -14.99 -2.90
CA LEU A 217 -0.60 -14.71 -4.09
C LEU A 217 0.82 -15.30 -4.01
N SER A 218 1.41 -15.37 -2.81
CA SER A 218 2.69 -16.09 -2.62
C SER A 218 2.53 -17.58 -2.90
N THR A 219 1.43 -18.20 -2.43
CA THR A 219 1.12 -19.60 -2.74
C THR A 219 0.89 -19.79 -4.24
N LEU A 220 0.15 -18.88 -4.88
CA LEU A 220 -0.04 -18.91 -6.33
C LEU A 220 1.30 -18.84 -7.08
N ALA A 221 2.20 -17.96 -6.67
CA ALA A 221 3.53 -17.83 -7.25
C ALA A 221 4.35 -19.12 -7.12
N MET A 222 4.20 -19.82 -5.99
CA MET A 222 4.83 -21.13 -5.75
C MET A 222 4.20 -22.24 -6.60
N CYS A 223 2.88 -22.26 -6.76
CA CYS A 223 2.23 -23.28 -7.59
C CYS A 223 2.44 -23.04 -9.09
N ALA A 224 2.57 -21.79 -9.53
CA ALA A 224 2.69 -21.48 -10.94
C ALA A 224 4.12 -21.67 -11.48
N PRO A 225 4.27 -21.96 -12.78
CA PRO A 225 5.57 -21.97 -13.46
C PRO A 225 6.25 -20.60 -13.39
N SER A 226 7.54 -20.59 -13.02
CA SER A 226 8.32 -19.37 -12.77
C SER A 226 8.48 -18.47 -14.01
N ASP A 227 8.54 -19.05 -15.20
CA ASP A 227 8.91 -18.29 -16.41
C ASP A 227 7.78 -17.40 -16.94
N LYS A 228 6.52 -17.70 -16.60
CA LYS A 228 5.37 -16.92 -17.06
C LYS A 228 5.32 -15.53 -16.43
N PHE A 229 5.48 -15.41 -15.11
CA PHE A 229 5.40 -14.08 -14.48
C PHE A 229 6.73 -13.34 -14.55
N LEU A 230 7.88 -14.02 -14.52
CA LEU A 230 9.19 -13.37 -14.69
C LEU A 230 9.33 -12.59 -16.00
N ASN A 231 8.67 -13.02 -17.07
CA ASN A 231 8.65 -12.31 -18.35
C ASN A 231 7.70 -11.10 -18.36
N MET A 232 6.90 -10.89 -17.31
CA MET A 232 5.96 -9.76 -17.20
C MET A 232 6.57 -8.47 -16.65
N GLY A 233 7.88 -8.42 -16.39
CA GLY A 233 8.54 -7.25 -15.80
C GLY A 233 8.32 -5.95 -16.61
N GLY A 234 8.34 -6.03 -17.95
CA GLY A 234 8.10 -4.88 -18.84
C GLY A 234 6.69 -4.30 -18.71
N PRO A 235 5.63 -5.10 -18.93
CA PRO A 235 4.24 -4.67 -18.70
C PRO A 235 3.97 -4.16 -17.28
N LEU A 236 4.53 -4.80 -16.25
CA LEU A 236 4.39 -4.37 -14.85
C LEU A 236 5.00 -2.97 -14.64
N ALA A 237 6.17 -2.69 -15.23
CA ALA A 237 6.80 -1.38 -15.16
C ALA A 237 5.96 -0.29 -15.84
N MET A 238 5.36 -0.58 -16.99
CA MET A 238 4.42 0.35 -17.65
C MET A 238 3.19 0.63 -16.76
N GLY A 239 2.60 -0.42 -16.18
CA GLY A 239 1.49 -0.29 -15.24
C GLY A 239 1.86 0.57 -14.02
N LEU A 240 3.08 0.42 -13.50
CA LEU A 240 3.58 1.24 -12.40
C LEU A 240 3.67 2.72 -12.78
N GLY A 241 4.12 3.02 -13.99
CA GLY A 241 4.12 4.38 -14.54
C GLY A 241 2.73 5.00 -14.57
N VAL A 242 1.72 4.25 -15.05
CA VAL A 242 0.32 4.70 -15.08
C VAL A 242 -0.21 4.98 -13.69
N VAL A 243 -0.01 4.07 -12.75
CA VAL A 243 -0.47 4.22 -11.36
C VAL A 243 0.26 5.38 -10.67
N PHE A 244 1.55 5.57 -10.96
CA PHE A 244 2.34 6.68 -10.44
C PHE A 244 1.84 8.03 -10.95
N MET A 245 1.67 8.19 -12.27
CA MET A 245 1.12 9.41 -12.85
C MET A 245 -0.31 9.70 -12.38
N SER A 246 -1.14 8.65 -12.24
CA SER A 246 -2.48 8.79 -11.66
C SER A 246 -2.45 9.24 -10.22
N SER A 247 -1.47 8.76 -9.44
CA SER A 247 -1.28 9.19 -8.05
C SER A 247 -0.92 10.67 -7.96
N ILE A 248 -0.06 11.17 -8.86
CA ILE A 248 0.25 12.61 -8.95
C ILE A 248 -0.98 13.40 -9.39
N GLY A 249 -1.66 12.97 -10.46
CA GLY A 249 -2.83 13.68 -10.99
C GLY A 249 -3.99 13.77 -9.99
N SER A 250 -4.20 12.73 -9.18
CA SER A 250 -5.23 12.73 -8.12
C SER A 250 -4.98 13.75 -6.99
N MET A 251 -3.78 14.32 -6.88
CA MET A 251 -3.50 15.40 -5.93
C MET A 251 -4.03 16.75 -6.41
N PHE A 252 -4.09 16.96 -7.72
CA PHE A 252 -4.52 18.22 -8.33
C PHE A 252 -6.02 18.25 -8.60
N LEU A 253 -6.64 17.09 -8.76
CA LEU A 253 -8.02 16.97 -9.19
C LEU A 253 -8.91 16.45 -8.07
N PRO A 254 -10.03 17.13 -7.76
CA PRO A 254 -10.93 16.65 -6.74
C PRO A 254 -11.56 15.32 -7.17
N PRO A 255 -11.64 14.32 -6.27
CA PRO A 255 -12.20 13.00 -6.55
C PRO A 255 -13.72 13.01 -6.77
N THR A 256 -14.36 14.18 -6.68
CA THR A 256 -15.76 14.41 -7.04
C THR A 256 -15.95 14.72 -8.52
N SER A 257 -14.88 15.03 -9.25
CA SER A 257 -14.92 15.18 -10.71
C SER A 257 -14.79 13.80 -11.36
N VAL A 258 -15.39 13.59 -12.53
CA VAL A 258 -15.33 12.30 -13.26
C VAL A 258 -13.87 11.91 -13.54
N PHE A 259 -13.06 12.87 -14.02
CA PHE A 259 -11.65 12.65 -14.29
C PHE A 259 -10.83 12.40 -13.01
N GLY A 260 -11.05 13.18 -11.95
CA GLY A 260 -10.38 12.96 -10.66
C GLY A 260 -10.78 11.65 -9.97
N ALA A 261 -12.05 11.24 -10.08
CA ALA A 261 -12.54 9.94 -9.63
C ALA A 261 -11.91 8.79 -10.42
N GLY A 262 -11.74 8.95 -11.73
CA GLY A 262 -10.99 8.03 -12.58
C GLY A 262 -9.55 7.83 -12.12
N LEU A 263 -8.80 8.93 -11.94
CA LEU A 263 -7.41 8.88 -11.47
C LEU A 263 -7.29 8.28 -10.05
N TYR A 264 -8.22 8.61 -9.16
CA TYR A 264 -8.28 8.00 -7.84
C TYR A 264 -8.60 6.50 -7.93
N SER A 265 -9.53 6.10 -8.80
CA SER A 265 -9.90 4.70 -9.01
C SER A 265 -8.73 3.88 -9.56
N ILE A 266 -8.01 4.40 -10.56
CA ILE A 266 -6.77 3.79 -11.08
C ILE A 266 -5.72 3.69 -9.98
N THR A 267 -5.54 4.76 -9.20
CA THR A 267 -4.61 4.76 -8.08
C THR A 267 -4.98 3.64 -7.12
N VAL A 268 -6.19 3.62 -6.57
CA VAL A 268 -6.57 2.71 -5.49
C VAL A 268 -6.79 1.27 -5.97
N TYR A 269 -7.67 1.06 -6.95
CA TYR A 269 -8.07 -0.27 -7.40
C TYR A 269 -7.10 -0.84 -8.46
N GLY A 270 -6.72 -0.04 -9.46
CA GLY A 270 -5.74 -0.45 -10.46
C GLY A 270 -4.38 -0.73 -9.82
N GLY A 271 -3.95 0.14 -8.92
CA GLY A 271 -2.74 -0.07 -8.13
C GLY A 271 -2.82 -1.29 -7.22
N LEU A 272 -3.99 -1.68 -6.70
CA LEU A 272 -4.13 -2.88 -5.86
C LEU A 272 -3.86 -4.15 -6.68
N VAL A 273 -4.45 -4.24 -7.88
CA VAL A 273 -4.20 -5.35 -8.81
C VAL A 273 -2.74 -5.38 -9.23
N LEU A 274 -2.19 -4.22 -9.61
CA LEU A 274 -0.81 -4.11 -10.05
C LEU A 274 0.19 -4.57 -8.98
N PHE A 275 0.04 -4.13 -7.73
CA PHE A 275 0.93 -4.56 -6.65
C PHE A 275 0.71 -6.01 -6.22
N GLY A 276 -0.49 -6.56 -6.41
CA GLY A 276 -0.69 -8.01 -6.33
C GLY A 276 0.12 -8.77 -7.38
N LEU A 277 0.14 -8.28 -8.62
CA LEU A 277 0.96 -8.87 -9.69
C LEU A 277 2.46 -8.69 -9.44
N PHE A 278 2.90 -7.54 -8.93
CA PHE A 278 4.30 -7.34 -8.52
C PHE A 278 4.70 -8.30 -7.40
N LEU A 279 3.83 -8.52 -6.41
CA LEU A 279 4.10 -9.47 -5.34
C LEU A 279 4.30 -10.89 -5.89
N LEU A 280 3.47 -11.29 -6.85
CA LEU A 280 3.60 -12.59 -7.52
C LEU A 280 4.92 -12.67 -8.31
N TYR A 281 5.22 -11.64 -9.12
CA TYR A 281 6.47 -11.52 -9.86
C TYR A 281 7.71 -11.58 -8.94
N ASP A 282 7.74 -10.79 -7.87
CA ASP A 282 8.87 -10.72 -6.96
C ASP A 282 9.00 -11.99 -6.12
N THR A 283 7.90 -12.68 -5.78
CA THR A 283 7.96 -14.00 -5.14
C THR A 283 8.67 -15.02 -6.04
N GLN A 284 8.30 -15.11 -7.32
CA GLN A 284 8.99 -16.00 -8.26
C GLN A 284 10.44 -15.59 -8.50
N LYS A 285 10.72 -14.30 -8.51
CA LYS A 285 12.08 -13.75 -8.63
C LYS A 285 12.97 -14.08 -7.44
N ILE A 286 12.43 -14.07 -6.22
CA ILE A 286 13.13 -14.48 -5.00
C ILE A 286 13.55 -15.94 -5.12
N VAL A 287 12.63 -16.81 -5.54
CA VAL A 287 12.89 -18.24 -5.69
C VAL A 287 13.92 -18.50 -6.78
N LYS A 288 13.73 -17.94 -7.98
CA LYS A 288 14.68 -18.13 -9.09
C LYS A 288 16.08 -17.62 -8.73
N ARG A 289 16.19 -16.49 -8.04
CA ARG A 289 17.49 -16.01 -7.52
C ARG A 289 18.07 -16.92 -6.45
N ALA A 290 17.24 -17.57 -5.64
CA ALA A 290 17.74 -18.51 -4.64
C ALA A 290 18.32 -19.77 -5.31
N GLU A 291 17.71 -20.23 -6.41
CA GLU A 291 18.14 -21.36 -7.24
C GLU A 291 19.38 -21.05 -8.10
N ASP A 292 19.35 -19.95 -8.87
CA ASP A 292 20.37 -19.59 -9.87
C ASP A 292 21.74 -19.26 -9.24
N TYR A 293 21.80 -18.90 -7.96
CA TYR A 293 23.07 -18.60 -7.29
C TYR A 293 23.84 -19.90 -6.97
N PRO A 294 25.00 -20.15 -7.62
CA PRO A 294 25.70 -21.43 -7.51
C PRO A 294 26.19 -21.71 -6.09
N ALA A 295 26.09 -22.97 -5.68
CA ALA A 295 26.50 -23.49 -4.37
C ALA A 295 27.99 -23.85 -4.30
N ILE A 296 28.86 -23.15 -5.05
CA ILE A 296 30.30 -23.44 -4.98
C ILE A 296 30.81 -22.97 -3.61
N TYR A 297 30.96 -23.94 -2.71
CA TYR A 297 31.68 -23.85 -1.44
C TYR A 297 33.05 -23.21 -1.70
N GLY A 298 33.20 -21.93 -1.40
CA GLY A 298 34.49 -21.24 -1.49
C GLY A 298 34.44 -19.85 -2.13
N PHE A 299 33.48 -19.57 -3.02
CA PHE A 299 33.27 -18.22 -3.51
C PHE A 299 32.32 -17.47 -2.57
N LYS A 300 32.85 -17.03 -1.41
CA LYS A 300 32.41 -15.78 -0.78
C LYS A 300 32.83 -14.62 -1.70
N GLY A 301 32.35 -14.62 -2.95
CA GLY A 301 32.44 -13.44 -3.79
C GLY A 301 31.74 -12.31 -3.05
N GLU A 302 32.24 -11.09 -3.18
CA GLU A 302 31.72 -9.88 -2.55
C GLU A 302 30.22 -9.61 -2.85
N HIS A 303 29.62 -10.41 -3.74
CA HIS A 303 28.21 -10.46 -4.12
C HIS A 303 27.54 -11.81 -3.79
N GLY A 304 27.43 -12.15 -2.50
CA GLY A 304 26.56 -13.25 -2.05
C GLY A 304 25.07 -12.94 -2.22
N TYR A 305 24.21 -13.96 -2.14
CA TYR A 305 22.74 -13.78 -2.12
C TYR A 305 22.36 -12.76 -1.03
N ASP A 306 21.70 -11.67 -1.42
CA ASP A 306 21.26 -10.61 -0.51
C ASP A 306 19.77 -10.79 -0.14
N PRO A 307 19.46 -11.41 1.01
CA PRO A 307 18.08 -11.62 1.43
C PRO A 307 17.37 -10.31 1.76
N ILE A 308 18.10 -9.27 2.18
CA ILE A 308 17.53 -7.98 2.55
C ILE A 308 17.04 -7.25 1.31
N ASN A 309 17.86 -7.16 0.26
CA ASN A 309 17.47 -6.48 -0.99
C ASN A 309 16.26 -7.16 -1.65
N ASN A 310 16.25 -8.50 -1.65
CA ASN A 310 15.12 -9.29 -2.13
C ASN A 310 13.85 -9.08 -1.27
N SER A 311 14.00 -9.00 0.07
CA SER A 311 12.87 -8.75 0.98
C SER A 311 12.27 -7.35 0.82
N ILE A 312 13.06 -6.35 0.44
CA ILE A 312 12.59 -4.96 0.29
C ILE A 312 11.54 -4.89 -0.82
N SER A 313 11.69 -5.64 -1.92
CA SER A 313 10.71 -5.62 -3.01
C SER A 313 9.34 -6.13 -2.55
N ILE A 314 9.27 -7.36 -2.03
CA ILE A 314 8.01 -7.96 -1.53
C ILE A 314 7.42 -7.16 -0.35
N TYR A 315 8.27 -6.55 0.48
CA TYR A 315 7.86 -5.62 1.52
C TYR A 315 7.14 -4.39 0.95
N LEU A 316 7.71 -3.75 -0.07
CA LEU A 316 7.12 -2.56 -0.67
C LEU A 316 5.78 -2.86 -1.35
N ASP A 317 5.65 -4.01 -2.01
CA ASP A 317 4.37 -4.45 -2.60
C ASP A 317 3.32 -4.68 -1.51
N THR A 318 3.70 -5.36 -0.43
CA THR A 318 2.83 -5.59 0.73
C THR A 318 2.36 -4.27 1.35
N MET A 319 3.26 -3.30 1.53
CA MET A 319 2.90 -1.98 2.06
C MET A 319 1.98 -1.21 1.12
N ASN A 320 2.19 -1.32 -0.20
CA ASN A 320 1.31 -0.71 -1.19
C ASN A 320 -0.11 -1.33 -1.16
N ILE A 321 -0.21 -2.66 -1.06
CA ILE A 321 -1.49 -3.37 -0.92
C ILE A 321 -2.20 -2.93 0.36
N PHE A 322 -1.49 -2.91 1.50
CA PHE A 322 -2.04 -2.50 2.79
C PHE A 322 -2.62 -1.10 2.78
N ILE A 323 -1.86 -0.12 2.30
CA ILE A 323 -2.31 1.28 2.22
C ILE A 323 -3.56 1.39 1.35
N ARG A 324 -3.62 0.65 0.24
CA ARG A 324 -4.78 0.65 -0.66
C ARG A 324 -6.02 0.06 -0.01
N LEU A 325 -5.89 -1.06 0.70
CA LEU A 325 -6.99 -1.63 1.47
C LEU A 325 -7.45 -0.70 2.58
N ALA A 326 -6.52 -0.06 3.29
CA ALA A 326 -6.83 0.96 4.28
C ALA A 326 -7.66 2.12 3.69
N MET A 327 -7.28 2.62 2.51
CA MET A 327 -8.05 3.66 1.80
C MET A 327 -9.42 3.19 1.34
N ILE A 328 -9.54 1.95 0.81
CA ILE A 328 -10.81 1.37 0.38
C ILE A 328 -11.78 1.28 1.58
N PHE A 329 -11.29 0.79 2.72
CA PHE A 329 -12.11 0.67 3.93
C PHE A 329 -12.44 2.03 4.56
N ALA A 330 -11.52 3.00 4.51
CA ALA A 330 -11.78 4.38 4.95
C ALA A 330 -12.83 5.09 4.09
N GLY A 331 -12.76 4.94 2.76
CA GLY A 331 -13.71 5.57 1.82
C GLY A 331 -15.08 4.87 1.75
N GLY A 332 -15.15 3.57 2.08
CA GLY A 332 -16.39 2.78 2.03
C GLY A 332 -17.36 3.04 3.19
N GLY A 333 -16.88 3.56 4.33
CA GLY A 333 -17.69 3.77 5.54
C GLY A 333 -18.63 4.98 5.49
N ASN A 334 -18.38 5.95 4.61
CA ASN A 334 -19.09 7.24 4.60
C ASN A 334 -20.38 7.26 3.75
N LYS A 335 -20.83 6.11 3.23
CA LYS A 335 -22.10 5.97 2.47
C LYS A 335 -23.23 5.32 3.29
N ARG A 336 -23.00 4.99 4.57
CA ARG A 336 -24.03 4.48 5.48
C ARG A 336 -24.13 5.37 6.71
N ARG A 337 -24.65 6.58 6.52
CA ARG A 337 -25.32 7.41 7.54
C ARG A 337 -26.08 8.52 6.85
#